data_AF-A0A1C4URG7-F1
#
_entry.id   AF-A0A1C4URG7-F1
#
_cell.length_a   1.000
_cell.length_b   1.000
_cell.length_c   1.000
_cell.angle_alpha   90.00
_cell.angle_beta   90.00
_cell.angle_gamma   90.00
#
_symmetry.space_group_name_H-M   'P 1'
#
loop_
_entity.id
_entity.type
_entity.pdbx_description
1 polymer ?
#
loop_
_entity_poly.entity_id
_entity_poly.type
_entity_poly.pdbx_seq_one_letter_code
_entity_poly.pdbx_strand_id
1 'polypeptide(L)'
;MRKALVIVSTLSLVAFALQFVFAAVGAFTKPAGDGAFALHRVTGSAVIPALTLLTILLAVLAKAPGRLVGMAALPLALVVGQALLAMLANAATDAAGASTPFGLIIAGLHAVNGIVAVHVVLGVVRAARELARPAPAAAAPVTVREAEPA
;
A
#
# COMPACT_ATOMS: atom_id res chain seq x y z
N MET A 1 16.88 -9.65 3.42
CA MET A 1 15.91 -8.53 3.51
C MET A 1 15.16 -8.26 2.22
N ARG A 2 15.78 -8.27 1.03
CA ARG A 2 15.10 -8.02 -0.26
C ARG A 2 13.90 -8.95 -0.55
N LYS A 3 14.04 -10.26 -0.32
CA LYS A 3 12.92 -11.23 -0.45
C LYS A 3 11.78 -10.91 0.52
N ALA A 4 12.10 -10.63 1.79
CA ALA A 4 11.12 -10.25 2.80
C ALA A 4 10.37 -8.96 2.42
N LEU A 5 11.08 -7.96 1.87
CA LEU A 5 10.48 -6.73 1.35
C LEU A 5 9.47 -7.02 0.24
N VAL A 6 9.78 -7.91 -0.70
CA VAL A 6 8.84 -8.33 -1.76
C VAL A 6 7.60 -8.99 -1.17
N ILE A 7 7.78 -9.89 -0.19
CA ILE A 7 6.67 -10.58 0.47
C ILE A 7 5.77 -9.58 1.20
N VAL A 8 6.33 -8.75 2.08
CA VAL A 8 5.54 -7.80 2.88
C VAL A 8 4.87 -6.75 2.00
N SER A 9 5.56 -6.18 1.00
CA SER A 9 4.90 -5.24 0.08
C SER A 9 3.77 -5.89 -0.73
N THR A 10 3.89 -7.19 -1.07
CA THR A 10 2.80 -7.93 -1.72
C THR A 10 1.64 -8.17 -0.75
N LEU A 11 1.92 -8.50 0.52
CA LEU A 11 0.89 -8.59 1.55
C LEU A 11 0.19 -7.24 1.78
N SER A 12 0.93 -6.13 1.77
CA SER A 12 0.35 -4.78 1.79
C SER A 12 -0.61 -4.58 0.61
N LEU A 13 -0.22 -4.96 -0.61
CA LEU A 13 -1.10 -4.84 -1.78
C LEU A 13 -2.39 -5.64 -1.61
N VAL A 14 -2.30 -6.87 -1.11
CA VAL A 14 -3.47 -7.70 -0.81
C VAL A 14 -4.35 -7.06 0.27
N ALA A 15 -3.76 -6.53 1.35
CA ALA A 15 -4.51 -5.86 2.42
C ALA A 15 -5.26 -4.63 1.89
N PHE A 16 -4.63 -3.81 1.05
CA PHE A 16 -5.28 -2.67 0.40
C PHE A 16 -6.40 -3.10 -0.55
N ALA A 17 -6.25 -4.22 -1.28
CA ALA A 17 -7.32 -4.75 -2.12
C ALA A 17 -8.51 -5.26 -1.28
N LEU A 18 -8.23 -6.03 -0.22
CA LEU A 18 -9.26 -6.52 0.70
C LEU A 18 -10.00 -5.39 1.44
N GLN A 19 -9.34 -4.25 1.66
CA GLN A 19 -9.97 -3.07 2.25
C GLN A 19 -11.24 -2.62 1.50
N PHE A 20 -11.25 -2.71 0.17
CA PHE A 20 -12.43 -2.40 -0.65
C PHE A 20 -13.52 -3.47 -0.52
N VAL A 21 -13.13 -4.74 -0.44
CA VAL A 21 -14.08 -5.83 -0.18
C VAL A 21 -14.74 -5.64 1.18
N PHE A 22 -13.98 -5.31 2.22
CA PHE A 22 -14.52 -5.06 3.55
C PHE A 22 -15.39 -3.80 3.60
N ALA A 23 -15.06 -2.76 2.83
CA ALA A 23 -15.93 -1.59 2.66
C ALA A 23 -17.27 -1.98 2.02
N ALA A 24 -17.23 -2.79 0.95
CA ALA A 24 -18.42 -3.27 0.26
C ALA A 24 -19.28 -4.16 1.18
N VAL A 25 -18.67 -5.09 1.93
CA VAL A 25 -19.38 -5.90 2.94
C VAL A 25 -20.13 -5.00 3.91
N GLY A 26 -19.48 -3.97 4.46
CA GLY A 26 -20.15 -3.02 5.36
C GLY A 26 -21.29 -2.26 4.68
N ALA A 27 -21.08 -1.79 3.45
CA ALA A 27 -22.08 -1.02 2.70
C ALA A 27 -23.31 -1.85 2.29
N PHE A 28 -23.14 -3.16 2.06
CA PHE A 28 -24.21 -4.04 1.59
C PHE A 28 -24.88 -4.87 2.70
N THR A 29 -24.34 -4.91 3.91
CA THR A 29 -24.94 -5.63 5.05
C THR A 29 -26.24 -4.98 5.51
N LYS A 30 -27.33 -5.77 5.63
CA LYS A 30 -28.64 -5.33 6.14
C LYS A 30 -29.18 -6.28 7.22
N PRO A 31 -29.76 -5.77 8.32
CA PRO A 31 -29.78 -4.36 8.71
C PRO A 31 -28.35 -3.85 9.00
N ALA A 32 -28.07 -2.59 8.69
CA ALA A 32 -26.79 -1.99 9.00
C ALA A 32 -26.71 -1.76 10.51
N GLY A 33 -25.74 -2.39 11.18
CA GLY A 33 -25.43 -2.17 12.59
C GLY A 33 -24.01 -1.67 12.78
N ASP A 34 -23.66 -1.29 14.02
CA ASP A 34 -22.37 -0.68 14.37
C ASP A 34 -21.15 -1.51 13.93
N GLY A 35 -21.32 -2.84 13.84
CA GLY A 35 -20.29 -3.79 13.42
C GLY A 35 -20.14 -3.97 11.90
N ALA A 36 -21.01 -3.40 11.06
CA ALA A 36 -21.02 -3.66 9.62
C ALA A 36 -19.67 -3.33 8.95
N PHE A 37 -18.99 -2.29 9.42
CA PHE A 37 -17.69 -1.85 8.90
C PHE A 37 -16.50 -2.32 9.77
N ALA A 38 -16.68 -3.25 10.72
CA ALA A 38 -15.64 -3.64 11.66
C ALA A 38 -14.36 -4.12 10.95
N LEU A 39 -14.49 -4.98 9.93
CA LEU A 39 -13.35 -5.48 9.15
C LEU A 39 -12.64 -4.33 8.42
N HIS A 40 -13.39 -3.46 7.74
CA HIS A 40 -12.83 -2.30 7.05
C HIS A 40 -12.08 -1.38 8.02
N ARG A 41 -12.65 -1.14 9.20
CA ARG A 41 -12.04 -0.29 10.23
C ARG A 41 -10.74 -0.89 10.74
N VAL A 42 -10.75 -2.15 11.19
CA VAL A 42 -9.57 -2.81 11.75
C VAL A 42 -8.45 -2.93 10.72
N THR A 43 -8.78 -3.31 9.49
CA THR A 43 -7.78 -3.43 8.42
C THR A 43 -7.18 -2.06 8.08
N GLY A 44 -8.01 -1.02 7.97
CA GLY A 44 -7.57 0.34 7.65
C GLY A 44 -6.79 1.04 8.77
N SER A 45 -7.15 0.83 10.04
CA SER A 45 -6.57 1.54 11.18
C SER A 45 -5.42 0.82 11.86
N ALA A 46 -5.29 -0.50 11.68
CA ALA A 46 -4.26 -1.30 12.36
C ALA A 46 -3.41 -2.10 11.38
N VAL A 47 -4.02 -2.96 10.55
CA VAL A 47 -3.28 -3.91 9.70
C VAL A 47 -2.45 -3.19 8.64
N ILE A 48 -3.06 -2.27 7.89
CA ILE A 48 -2.37 -1.53 6.83
C ILE A 48 -1.24 -0.64 7.39
N PRO A 49 -1.45 0.16 8.47
CA PRO A 49 -0.36 0.89 9.12
C PRO A 49 0.80 -0.01 9.57
N ALA A 50 0.51 -1.14 10.22
CA ALA A 50 1.53 -2.08 10.67
C ALA A 50 2.34 -2.66 9.49
N LEU A 51 1.67 -3.10 8.43
CA LEU A 51 2.33 -3.60 7.22
C LEU A 51 3.15 -2.50 6.52
N THR A 52 2.68 -1.25 6.53
CA THR A 52 3.38 -0.12 5.93
C THR A 52 4.67 0.18 6.70
N LEU A 53 4.60 0.27 8.02
CA LEU A 53 5.78 0.45 8.87
C LEU A 53 6.79 -0.68 8.70
N LEU A 54 6.31 -1.93 8.65
CA LEU A 54 7.17 -3.08 8.37
C LEU A 54 7.81 -3.00 6.98
N THR A 55 7.07 -2.54 5.96
CA THR A 55 7.61 -2.34 4.60
C THR A 55 8.72 -1.29 4.58
N ILE A 56 8.53 -0.16 5.27
CA ILE A 56 9.55 0.89 5.41
C ILE A 56 10.81 0.32 6.08
N LEU A 57 10.64 -0.35 7.21
CA LEU A 57 11.75 -0.98 7.94
C LEU A 57 12.51 -1.97 7.05
N LEU A 58 11.80 -2.86 6.35
CA LEU A 58 12.41 -3.84 5.46
C LEU A 58 13.09 -3.19 4.25
N ALA A 59 12.60 -2.05 3.76
CA ALA A 59 13.25 -1.29 2.69
C ALA A 59 14.60 -0.74 3.16
N VAL A 60 14.65 -0.14 4.36
CA VAL A 60 15.89 0.32 4.99
C VAL A 60 16.86 -0.85 5.21
N LEU A 61 16.39 -1.95 5.82
CA LEU A 61 17.22 -3.13 6.08
C LEU A 61 17.65 -3.87 4.79
N ALA A 62 16.94 -3.70 3.69
CA ALA A 62 17.33 -4.20 2.36
C ALA A 62 18.36 -3.31 1.65
N LYS A 63 18.76 -2.18 2.27
CA LYS A 63 19.60 -1.15 1.67
C LYS A 63 19.02 -0.65 0.35
N ALA A 64 17.69 -0.45 0.33
CA ALA A 64 16.99 0.10 -0.81
C ALA A 64 17.44 1.55 -1.11
N PRO A 65 17.34 2.01 -2.37
CA PRO A 65 17.60 3.41 -2.69
C PRO A 65 16.61 4.32 -1.93
N GLY A 66 17.04 5.52 -1.55
CA GLY A 66 16.22 6.47 -0.77
C GLY A 66 14.86 6.76 -1.40
N ARG A 67 14.78 6.79 -2.74
CA ARG A 67 13.51 6.91 -3.48
C ARG A 67 12.52 5.78 -3.17
N LEU A 68 12.97 4.54 -3.03
CA LEU A 68 12.11 3.40 -2.67
C LEU A 68 11.70 3.47 -1.20
N VAL A 69 12.59 3.89 -0.30
CA VAL A 69 12.24 4.11 1.11
C VAL A 69 11.19 5.21 1.25
N GLY A 70 11.34 6.33 0.55
CA GLY A 70 10.34 7.40 0.52
C GLY A 70 9.01 6.94 -0.08
N MET A 71 9.04 6.19 -1.19
CA MET A 71 7.82 5.62 -1.78
C MET A 71 7.12 4.62 -0.85
N ALA A 72 7.87 3.85 -0.06
CA ALA A 72 7.31 2.95 0.95
C ALA A 72 6.65 3.68 2.14
N ALA A 73 6.99 4.95 2.37
CA ALA A 73 6.37 5.77 3.41
C ALA A 73 5.06 6.44 2.96
N LEU A 74 4.87 6.65 1.65
CA LEU A 74 3.67 7.30 1.10
C LEU A 74 2.34 6.64 1.51
N PRO A 75 2.20 5.29 1.55
CA PRO A 75 0.96 4.67 2.01
C PRO A 75 0.55 5.09 3.43
N LEU A 76 1.50 5.37 4.32
CA LEU A 76 1.20 5.80 5.68
C LEU A 76 0.55 7.20 5.68
N ALA A 77 1.12 8.13 4.91
CA ALA A 77 0.55 9.46 4.74
C ALA A 77 -0.87 9.41 4.11
N LEU A 78 -1.06 8.53 3.12
CA LEU A 78 -2.37 8.33 2.49
C LEU A 78 -3.40 7.74 3.47
N VAL A 79 -3.00 6.86 4.38
CA VAL A 79 -3.89 6.31 5.42
C VAL A 79 -4.27 7.36 6.46
N VAL A 80 -3.33 8.24 6.84
CA VAL A 80 -3.67 9.40 7.68
C VAL A 80 -4.69 10.30 6.97
N GLY A 81 -4.48 10.56 5.67
CA GLY A 81 -5.45 11.28 4.83
C GLY A 81 -6.82 10.58 4.77
N GLN A 82 -6.87 9.25 4.69
CA GLN A 82 -8.12 8.48 4.75
C GLN A 82 -8.90 8.73 6.04
N ALA A 83 -8.21 8.71 7.19
CA ALA A 83 -8.84 8.91 8.48
C ALA A 83 -9.44 10.33 8.59
N LEU A 84 -8.71 11.35 8.11
CA LEU A 84 -9.20 12.72 8.05
C LEU A 84 -10.43 12.86 7.14
N LEU A 85 -10.39 12.29 5.93
CA LEU A 85 -11.53 12.31 5.01
C LEU A 85 -12.75 11.59 5.60
N ALA A 86 -12.57 10.45 6.25
CA ALA A 86 -13.66 9.73 6.91
C ALA A 86 -14.25 10.54 8.07
N MET A 87 -13.41 11.19 8.89
CA MET A 87 -13.87 12.05 9.97
C MET A 87 -14.68 13.24 9.45
N LEU A 88 -14.20 13.91 8.39
CA LEU A 88 -14.90 15.03 7.77
C LEU A 88 -16.23 14.62 7.13
N ALA A 89 -16.27 13.45 6.46
CA ALA A 89 -17.51 12.92 5.89
C ALA A 89 -18.56 12.63 6.97
N ASN A 90 -18.15 12.05 8.10
CA ASN A 90 -19.03 11.76 9.23
C ASN A 90 -19.51 13.04 9.95
N ALA A 91 -18.69 14.09 9.98
CA ALA A 91 -19.06 15.39 10.53
C ALA A 91 -20.03 16.17 9.61
N ALA A 92 -20.06 15.85 8.31
CA ALA A 92 -20.92 16.48 7.31
C ALA A 92 -22.29 15.79 7.19
N THR A 93 -22.98 15.63 8.31
CA THR A 93 -24.32 15.04 8.42
C THR A 93 -25.38 16.11 8.68
N ASP A 94 -26.65 15.79 8.38
CA ASP A 94 -27.78 16.65 8.73
C ASP A 94 -28.20 16.48 10.20
N ALA A 95 -29.24 17.20 10.63
CA ALA A 95 -29.73 17.14 12.01
C ALA A 95 -30.27 15.75 12.42
N ALA A 96 -30.61 14.89 11.46
CA ALA A 96 -31.03 13.51 11.70
C ALA A 96 -29.84 12.51 11.65
N GLY A 97 -28.62 13.00 11.40
CA GLY A 97 -27.42 12.19 11.27
C GLY A 97 -27.26 11.52 9.88
N ALA A 98 -28.08 11.88 8.90
CA ALA A 98 -27.97 11.35 7.55
C ALA A 98 -26.86 12.07 6.76
N SER A 99 -26.23 11.36 5.82
CA SER A 99 -25.19 11.94 4.97
C SER A 99 -25.74 13.06 4.08
N THR A 100 -25.11 14.22 4.10
CA THR A 100 -25.41 15.31 3.17
C THR A 100 -24.73 15.08 1.81
N PRO A 101 -25.17 15.76 0.71
CA PRO A 101 -24.46 15.71 -0.56
C PRO A 101 -22.97 16.07 -0.44
N PHE A 102 -22.65 17.06 0.40
CA PHE A 102 -21.27 17.45 0.68
C PHE A 102 -20.49 16.35 1.41
N GLY A 103 -21.09 15.73 2.43
CA GLY A 103 -20.50 14.58 3.12
C GLY A 103 -20.25 13.38 2.19
N LEU A 104 -21.17 13.13 1.25
CA LEU A 104 -21.02 12.08 0.24
C LEU A 104 -19.87 12.37 -0.75
N ILE A 105 -19.65 13.63 -1.13
CA ILE A 105 -18.49 14.02 -1.95
C ILE A 105 -17.19 13.71 -1.20
N ILE A 106 -17.10 14.06 0.10
CA ILE A 106 -15.92 13.77 0.92
C ILE A 106 -15.72 12.25 1.07
N ALA A 107 -16.80 11.49 1.28
CA ALA A 107 -16.74 10.03 1.29
C ALA A 107 -16.26 9.45 -0.05
N GLY A 108 -16.64 10.06 -1.18
CA GLY A 108 -16.11 9.72 -2.50
C GLY A 108 -14.61 9.99 -2.61
N LEU A 109 -14.12 11.13 -2.10
CA LEU A 109 -12.69 11.43 -2.05
C LEU A 109 -11.92 10.43 -1.18
N HIS A 110 -12.53 9.94 -0.09
CA HIS A 110 -11.98 8.83 0.69
C HIS A 110 -11.77 7.59 -0.20
N ALA A 111 -12.78 7.16 -0.95
CA ALA A 111 -12.64 6.02 -1.86
C ALA A 111 -11.54 6.25 -2.93
N VAL A 112 -11.48 7.44 -3.53
CA VAL A 112 -10.46 7.81 -4.54
C VAL A 112 -9.05 7.75 -3.95
N ASN A 113 -8.82 8.29 -2.75
CA ASN A 113 -7.52 8.22 -2.11
C ASN A 113 -7.11 6.77 -1.79
N GLY A 114 -8.07 5.89 -1.46
CA GLY A 114 -7.83 4.45 -1.35
C GLY A 114 -7.30 3.85 -2.67
N ILE A 115 -7.87 4.24 -3.82
CA ILE A 115 -7.42 3.78 -5.14
C ILE A 115 -6.00 4.27 -5.43
N VAL A 116 -5.70 5.53 -5.11
CA VAL A 116 -4.34 6.08 -5.22
C VAL A 116 -3.36 5.28 -4.37
N ALA A 117 -3.73 4.91 -3.14
CA ALA A 117 -2.89 4.10 -2.27
C ALA A 117 -2.56 2.72 -2.86
N VAL A 118 -3.54 2.05 -3.50
CA VAL A 118 -3.28 0.78 -4.23
C VAL A 118 -2.23 0.98 -5.31
N HIS A 119 -2.31 2.06 -6.10
CA HIS A 119 -1.34 2.34 -7.16
C HIS A 119 0.07 2.57 -6.60
N VAL A 120 0.18 3.32 -5.50
CA VAL A 120 1.46 3.55 -4.82
C VAL A 120 2.06 2.23 -4.32
N VAL A 121 1.27 1.41 -3.64
CA VAL A 121 1.73 0.11 -3.11
C VAL A 121 2.12 -0.85 -4.23
N LEU A 122 1.41 -0.85 -5.36
CA LEU A 122 1.81 -1.60 -6.55
C LEU A 122 3.18 -1.13 -7.08
N GLY A 123 3.44 0.18 -7.06
CA GLY A 123 4.75 0.75 -7.36
C GLY A 123 5.84 0.23 -6.42
N VAL A 124 5.57 0.17 -5.12
CA VAL A 124 6.47 -0.42 -4.10
C VAL A 124 6.77 -1.88 -4.39
N VAL A 125 5.74 -2.69 -4.72
CA VAL A 125 5.93 -4.11 -5.06
C VAL A 125 6.83 -4.27 -6.29
N ARG A 126 6.61 -3.48 -7.34
CA ARG A 126 7.40 -3.53 -8.57
C ARG A 126 8.87 -3.18 -8.29
N ALA A 127 9.12 -2.08 -7.58
CA ALA A 127 10.46 -1.65 -7.22
C ALA A 127 11.16 -2.63 -6.26
N ALA A 128 10.44 -3.23 -5.31
CA ALA A 128 10.98 -4.27 -4.43
C ALA A 128 11.41 -5.52 -5.22
N ARG A 129 10.61 -5.94 -6.22
CA ARG A 129 10.95 -7.07 -7.09
C ARG A 129 12.16 -6.76 -7.96
N GLU A 130 12.26 -5.56 -8.52
CA GLU A 130 13.43 -5.11 -9.27
C GLU A 130 14.70 -5.12 -8.40
N LEU A 131 14.64 -4.60 -7.18
CA LEU A 131 15.74 -4.64 -6.23
C LEU A 131 16.19 -6.07 -5.89
N ALA A 132 15.25 -7.02 -5.87
CA ALA A 132 15.49 -8.43 -5.57
C ALA A 132 16.03 -9.25 -6.75
N ARG A 133 16.08 -8.68 -7.97
CA ARG A 133 16.64 -9.39 -9.12
C ARG A 133 18.14 -9.64 -8.92
N PRO A 134 18.64 -10.85 -9.24
CA PRO A 134 20.08 -11.11 -9.29
C PRO A 134 20.76 -10.15 -10.27
N ALA A 135 21.96 -9.66 -9.93
CA ALA A 135 22.78 -8.97 -10.91
C ALA A 135 23.16 -9.96 -12.04
N PRO A 136 23.19 -9.53 -13.31
CA PRO A 136 23.73 -10.35 -14.38
C PRO A 136 25.15 -10.78 -13.99
N ALA A 137 25.46 -12.07 -14.11
CA ALA A 137 26.83 -12.54 -13.96
C ALA A 137 27.67 -11.77 -14.99
N ALA A 138 28.62 -10.96 -14.53
CA ALA A 138 29.55 -10.30 -15.43
C ALA A 138 30.20 -11.40 -16.28
N ALA A 139 30.10 -11.30 -17.60
CA ALA A 139 30.78 -12.22 -18.49
C ALA A 139 32.27 -12.17 -18.12
N ALA A 140 32.79 -13.30 -17.61
CA ALA A 140 34.20 -13.41 -17.31
C ALA A 140 34.97 -13.04 -18.59
N PRO A 141 35.93 -12.10 -18.53
CA PRO A 141 36.71 -11.76 -19.70
C PRO A 141 37.39 -13.05 -20.19
N VAL A 142 37.02 -13.49 -21.40
CA VAL A 142 37.70 -14.59 -22.08
C VAL A 142 39.09 -14.06 -22.42
N THR A 143 40.09 -14.45 -21.63
CA THR A 143 41.50 -14.21 -21.98
C THR A 143 41.82 -15.13 -23.14
N VAL A 144 41.70 -14.61 -24.37
CA VAL A 144 42.25 -15.27 -25.56
C VAL A 144 43.76 -15.29 -25.38
N ARG A 145 44.31 -16.48 -25.16
CA ARG A 145 45.76 -16.69 -25.10
C ARG A 145 46.27 -16.55 -26.53
N GLU A 146 47.02 -15.48 -26.81
CA GLU A 146 47.70 -15.31 -28.09
C GLU A 146 48.56 -16.55 -28.36
N ALA A 147 48.31 -17.18 -29.52
CA ALA A 147 49.11 -18.31 -29.99
C ALA A 147 50.49 -17.81 -30.41
N GLU A 148 51.52 -18.48 -29.93
CA GLU A 148 52.93 -18.24 -30.21
C GLU A 148 53.22 -18.50 -31.71
N PRO A 149 53.92 -17.59 -32.43
CA PRO A 149 54.27 -17.79 -33.82
C PRO A 149 55.37 -18.86 -33.96
N ALA A 150 55.20 -19.73 -34.96
CA ALA A 150 56.07 -20.85 -35.32
C ALA A 150 57.41 -20.42 -35.94
#